data_AF-A0A416FAZ3-F1
#
_entry.id   AF-A0A416FAZ3-F1
#
_cell.length_a   1.000
_cell.length_b   1.000
_cell.length_c   1.000
_cell.angle_alpha   90.00
_cell.angle_beta   90.00
_cell.angle_gamma   90.00
#
_symmetry.space_group_name_H-M   'P 1'
#
loop_
_entity.id
_entity.type
_entity.pdbx_description
1 polymer ?
#
loop_
_entity_poly.entity_id
_entity_poly.type
_entity_poly.pdbx_seq_one_letter_code
_entity_poly.pdbx_strand_id
1 'polypeptide(L)'
;MKRLYHFHALSDRTYDRILCFCGLFLLLTEAYKQLFLYFMIDHRHYDWWYFPFQLCSLPMYLCLVLPFLKKGSKKTAICTFLQDFNLLGGLAALIVSEGFRGIHWTLTLHGYVWHLLLVCIGIFVFIIGRSDLSWKGYARTLPIFFASCVLAFLINILAPGHGQADMFYISPYYPSTQPIFHEIALHIGILPANFLYLVTICIGAALLHLIFRRLSHWFLSRAADE
;
A
#
# COMPACT_ATOMS: atom_id res chain seq x y z
N MET A 1 -21.52 -0.73 27.26
CA MET A 1 -21.81 -1.85 26.30
C MET A 1 -22.41 -1.57 24.88
N LYS A 2 -23.21 -0.51 24.57
CA LYS A 2 -24.00 -0.40 23.29
C LYS A 2 -23.38 0.38 22.11
N ARG A 3 -22.29 1.15 22.28
CA ARG A 3 -21.84 2.12 21.25
C ARG A 3 -20.79 1.59 20.25
N LEU A 4 -19.98 0.60 20.63
CA LEU A 4 -18.95 0.00 19.78
C LEU A 4 -19.45 -1.14 18.89
N TYR A 5 -20.64 -1.70 19.17
CA TYR A 5 -21.21 -2.77 18.35
C TYR A 5 -21.85 -2.29 17.03
N HIS A 6 -22.09 -0.99 16.88
CA HIS A 6 -22.82 -0.52 15.71
C HIS A 6 -22.02 -0.56 14.40
N PHE A 7 -20.68 -0.65 14.47
CA PHE A 7 -19.81 -0.75 13.29
C PHE A 7 -19.45 -2.18 12.89
N HIS A 8 -19.68 -3.19 13.74
CA HIS A 8 -19.59 -4.61 13.35
C HIS A 8 -20.82 -5.11 12.57
N ALA A 9 -21.80 -4.23 12.31
CA ALA A 9 -23.06 -4.58 11.65
C ALA A 9 -22.97 -4.77 10.13
N LEU A 10 -21.80 -4.49 9.50
CA LEU A 10 -21.64 -4.66 8.07
C LEU A 10 -21.51 -6.14 7.70
N SER A 11 -22.47 -6.62 6.92
CA SER A 11 -22.40 -7.92 6.25
C SER A 11 -21.11 -8.03 5.45
N ASP A 12 -20.46 -9.21 5.48
CA ASP A 12 -19.24 -9.49 4.72
C ASP A 12 -19.41 -9.15 3.24
N ARG A 13 -20.60 -9.36 2.66
CA ARG A 13 -20.87 -9.02 1.26
C ARG A 13 -20.81 -7.52 1.00
N THR A 14 -21.32 -6.71 1.93
CA THR A 14 -21.30 -5.24 1.80
C THR A 14 -19.89 -4.72 1.97
N TYR A 15 -19.15 -5.23 2.96
CA TYR A 15 -17.75 -4.90 3.18
C TYR A 15 -16.89 -5.19 1.94
N ASP A 16 -17.03 -6.40 1.37
CA ASP A 16 -16.29 -6.78 0.15
C ASP A 16 -16.63 -5.88 -1.03
N ARG A 17 -17.91 -5.50 -1.18
CA ARG A 17 -18.35 -4.60 -2.25
C ARG A 17 -17.77 -3.20 -2.09
N ILE A 18 -17.72 -2.67 -0.87
CA ILE A 18 -17.12 -1.35 -0.60
C ILE A 18 -15.64 -1.37 -0.98
N LEU A 19 -14.88 -2.35 -0.50
CA LEU A 19 -13.46 -2.45 -0.84
C LEU A 19 -13.25 -2.69 -2.33
N CYS A 20 -14.04 -3.56 -2.97
CA CYS A 20 -13.98 -3.78 -4.41
C CYS A 20 -14.29 -2.50 -5.20
N PHE A 21 -15.28 -1.71 -4.77
CA PHE A 21 -15.58 -0.43 -5.37
C PHE A 21 -14.40 0.56 -5.23
N CYS A 22 -13.77 0.62 -4.06
CA CYS A 22 -12.53 1.39 -3.89
C CYS A 22 -11.42 0.88 -4.83
N GLY A 23 -11.24 -0.43 -4.95
CA GLY A 23 -10.29 -1.04 -5.88
C GLY A 23 -10.56 -0.71 -7.35
N LEU A 24 -11.84 -0.70 -7.76
CA LEU A 24 -12.26 -0.30 -9.10
C LEU A 24 -12.02 1.19 -9.34
N PHE A 25 -12.32 2.05 -8.36
CA PHE A 25 -12.02 3.47 -8.46
C PHE A 25 -10.51 3.73 -8.59
N LEU A 26 -9.69 3.04 -7.81
CA LEU A 26 -8.24 3.06 -7.96
C LEU A 26 -7.84 2.61 -9.37
N LEU A 27 -8.38 1.50 -9.88
CA LEU A 27 -8.07 1.01 -11.24
C LEU A 27 -8.42 2.02 -12.34
N LEU A 28 -9.59 2.65 -12.26
CA LEU A 28 -10.03 3.63 -13.24
C LEU A 28 -9.18 4.90 -13.20
N THR A 29 -8.85 5.38 -12.00
CA THR A 29 -8.02 6.58 -11.84
C THR A 29 -6.56 6.32 -12.20
N GLU A 30 -6.05 5.11 -11.97
CA GLU A 30 -4.75 4.65 -12.45
C GLU A 30 -4.73 4.57 -13.98
N ALA A 31 -5.76 4.00 -14.60
CA ALA A 31 -5.87 3.96 -16.06
C ALA A 31 -5.92 5.39 -16.65
N TYR A 32 -6.66 6.30 -16.03
CA TYR A 32 -6.62 7.71 -16.39
C TYR A 32 -5.20 8.29 -16.29
N LYS A 33 -4.49 8.05 -15.19
CA LYS A 33 -3.10 8.52 -14.99
C LYS A 33 -2.19 8.02 -16.12
N GLN A 34 -2.23 6.72 -16.42
CA GLN A 34 -1.43 6.08 -17.46
C GLN A 34 -1.72 6.65 -18.85
N LEU A 35 -3.00 6.81 -19.21
CA LEU A 35 -3.39 7.38 -20.49
C LEU A 35 -3.01 8.86 -20.60
N PHE A 36 -3.16 9.63 -19.51
CA PHE A 36 -2.79 11.04 -19.49
C PHE A 36 -1.28 11.22 -19.70
N LEU A 37 -0.45 10.46 -18.97
CA LEU A 37 1.01 10.50 -19.15
C LEU A 37 1.38 10.15 -20.59
N TYR A 38 0.88 9.03 -21.11
CA TYR A 38 1.20 8.55 -22.44
C TYR A 38 0.80 9.53 -23.56
N PHE A 39 -0.41 10.10 -23.52
CA PHE A 39 -0.90 10.95 -24.60
C PHE A 39 -0.54 12.42 -24.46
N MET A 40 -0.51 12.95 -23.23
CA MET A 40 -0.40 14.40 -22.99
C MET A 40 1.01 14.83 -22.55
N ILE A 41 1.78 13.97 -21.90
CA ILE A 41 3.10 14.30 -21.36
C ILE A 41 4.22 13.72 -22.23
N ASP A 42 4.20 12.40 -22.45
CA ASP A 42 5.34 11.67 -23.03
C ASP A 42 5.23 11.45 -24.54
N HIS A 43 4.38 12.21 -25.24
CA HIS A 43 4.25 12.19 -26.70
C HIS A 43 4.13 10.77 -27.31
N ARG A 44 3.37 9.87 -26.67
CA ARG A 44 3.16 8.45 -27.04
C ARG A 44 4.36 7.54 -26.83
N HIS A 45 5.31 7.94 -26.00
CA HIS A 45 6.30 7.05 -25.41
C HIS A 45 5.84 6.65 -24.00
N TYR A 46 5.96 5.37 -23.66
CA TYR A 46 5.57 4.89 -22.35
C TYR A 46 6.78 4.95 -21.42
N ASP A 47 6.71 5.80 -20.40
CA ASP A 47 7.70 5.85 -19.32
C ASP A 47 7.38 4.77 -18.27
N TRP A 48 8.31 3.82 -18.15
CA TRP A 48 8.20 2.66 -17.25
C TRP A 48 8.28 3.04 -15.77
N TRP A 49 8.82 4.22 -15.45
CA TRP A 49 8.82 4.75 -14.08
C TRP A 49 7.41 4.82 -13.48
N TYR A 50 6.41 5.12 -14.31
CA TYR A 50 5.02 5.24 -13.87
C TYR A 50 4.27 3.92 -13.81
N PHE A 51 4.90 2.78 -14.14
CA PHE A 51 4.22 1.49 -14.12
C PHE A 51 3.53 1.23 -12.77
N PRO A 52 2.27 0.75 -12.74
CA PRO A 52 1.44 0.73 -11.53
C PRO A 52 1.75 -0.43 -10.59
N PHE A 53 3.01 -0.57 -10.16
CA PHE A 53 3.44 -1.64 -9.26
C PHE A 53 4.29 -1.14 -8.10
N GLN A 54 3.93 0.02 -7.56
CA GLN A 54 4.47 0.55 -6.31
C GLN A 54 3.70 0.00 -5.10
N LEU A 55 4.23 0.16 -3.89
CA LEU A 55 3.57 -0.34 -2.65
C LEU A 55 2.16 0.25 -2.51
N CYS A 56 2.00 1.51 -2.90
CA CYS A 56 0.73 2.23 -2.93
C CYS A 56 -0.22 1.78 -4.06
N SER A 57 0.25 1.01 -5.03
CA SER A 57 -0.55 0.43 -6.11
C SER A 57 -1.16 -0.93 -5.74
N LEU A 58 -0.52 -1.69 -4.84
CA LEU A 58 -1.02 -2.98 -4.37
C LEU A 58 -2.49 -2.99 -3.89
N PRO A 59 -2.98 -1.99 -3.14
CA PRO A 59 -4.35 -1.95 -2.65
C PRO A 59 -5.39 -2.05 -3.76
N MET A 60 -5.11 -1.47 -4.93
CA MET A 60 -5.97 -1.57 -6.11
C MET A 60 -6.23 -3.05 -6.48
N TYR A 61 -5.16 -3.83 -6.63
CA TYR A 61 -5.25 -5.25 -6.98
C TYR A 61 -5.86 -6.08 -5.86
N LEU A 62 -5.41 -5.86 -4.62
CA LEU A 62 -5.85 -6.63 -3.45
C LEU A 62 -7.34 -6.41 -3.17
N CYS A 63 -7.82 -5.17 -3.25
CA CYS A 63 -9.23 -4.84 -3.08
C CYS A 63 -10.13 -5.46 -4.14
N LEU A 64 -9.67 -5.54 -5.39
CA LEU A 64 -10.41 -6.19 -6.49
C LEU A 64 -10.47 -7.71 -6.33
N VAL A 65 -9.44 -8.33 -5.77
CA VAL A 65 -9.39 -9.79 -5.54
C VAL A 65 -10.22 -10.22 -4.32
N LEU A 66 -10.40 -9.35 -3.33
CA LEU A 66 -11.08 -9.67 -2.06
C LEU A 66 -12.44 -10.37 -2.17
N PRO A 67 -13.38 -9.94 -3.04
CA PRO A 67 -14.70 -10.59 -3.17
C PRO A 67 -14.63 -12.05 -3.64
N PHE A 68 -13.56 -12.42 -4.36
CA PHE A 68 -13.38 -13.77 -4.89
C PHE A 68 -12.76 -14.72 -3.86
N LEU A 69 -12.27 -14.20 -2.73
CA LEU A 69 -11.69 -15.01 -1.67
C LEU A 69 -12.77 -15.49 -0.69
N LYS A 70 -12.75 -16.81 -0.44
CA LYS A 70 -13.53 -17.41 0.65
C LYS A 70 -13.08 -16.82 1.99
N LYS A 71 -14.02 -16.75 2.95
CA LYS A 71 -13.70 -16.38 4.33
C LYS A 71 -12.64 -17.34 4.87
N GLY A 72 -11.57 -16.78 5.45
CA GLY A 72 -10.46 -17.57 5.96
C GLY A 72 -9.17 -16.75 6.06
N SER A 73 -8.08 -17.43 6.38
CA SER A 73 -6.78 -16.82 6.67
C SER A 73 -6.24 -15.92 5.55
N LYS A 74 -6.43 -16.30 4.28
CA LYS A 74 -5.96 -15.51 3.12
C LYS A 74 -6.65 -14.15 3.05
N LYS A 75 -7.98 -14.14 3.21
CA LYS A 75 -8.77 -12.91 3.17
C LYS A 75 -8.41 -11.99 4.34
N THR A 76 -8.31 -12.55 5.54
CA THR A 76 -7.87 -11.81 6.72
C THR A 76 -6.44 -11.29 6.56
N ALA A 77 -5.52 -12.04 5.96
CA ALA A 77 -4.16 -11.58 5.68
C ALA A 77 -4.15 -10.38 4.72
N ILE A 78 -4.99 -10.38 3.69
CA ILE A 78 -5.15 -9.21 2.81
C ILE A 78 -5.72 -8.02 3.59
N CYS A 79 -6.75 -8.22 4.41
CA CYS A 79 -7.29 -7.16 5.26
C CYS A 79 -6.22 -6.58 6.19
N THR A 80 -5.43 -7.43 6.88
CA THR A 80 -4.32 -6.96 7.72
C THR A 80 -3.24 -6.24 6.90
N PHE A 81 -2.92 -6.72 5.69
CA PHE A 81 -2.00 -6.02 4.78
C PHE A 81 -2.52 -4.62 4.38
N LEU A 82 -3.83 -4.51 4.07
CA LEU A 82 -4.49 -3.24 3.77
C LEU A 82 -4.54 -2.30 4.98
N GLN A 83 -4.57 -2.83 6.19
CA GLN A 83 -4.48 -2.03 7.40
C GLN A 83 -3.06 -1.51 7.63
N ASP A 84 -2.04 -2.35 7.46
CA ASP A 84 -0.69 -2.01 7.89
C ASP A 84 0.15 -1.41 6.76
N PHE A 85 0.45 -2.20 5.72
CA PHE A 85 1.35 -1.81 4.62
C PHE A 85 0.73 -0.74 3.71
N ASN A 86 -0.55 -0.89 3.37
CA ASN A 86 -1.27 0.10 2.56
C ASN A 86 -1.38 1.44 3.30
N LEU A 87 -1.73 1.44 4.59
CA LEU A 87 -1.80 2.66 5.38
C LEU A 87 -0.43 3.32 5.49
N LEU A 88 0.63 2.54 5.75
CA LEU A 88 2.00 3.03 5.77
C LEU A 88 2.36 3.72 4.46
N GLY A 89 2.12 3.05 3.32
CA GLY A 89 2.43 3.59 2.00
C GLY A 89 1.63 4.86 1.68
N GLY A 90 0.34 4.90 2.04
CA GLY A 90 -0.49 6.08 1.88
C GLY A 90 -0.01 7.27 2.73
N LEU A 91 0.29 7.05 4.00
CA LEU A 91 0.81 8.08 4.89
C LEU A 91 2.18 8.59 4.46
N ALA A 92 3.10 7.69 4.14
CA ALA A 92 4.45 8.05 3.72
C ALA A 92 4.45 8.94 2.47
N ALA A 93 3.62 8.62 1.47
CA ALA A 93 3.50 9.40 0.26
C ALA A 93 2.82 10.77 0.48
N LEU A 94 1.92 10.91 1.47
CA LEU A 94 1.35 12.21 1.83
C LEU A 94 2.35 13.09 2.59
N ILE A 95 3.18 12.49 3.45
CA ILE A 95 4.25 13.19 4.17
C ILE A 95 5.33 13.65 3.18
N VAL A 96 5.77 12.76 2.29
CA VAL A 96 6.77 13.01 1.25
C VAL A 96 6.07 13.06 -0.12
N SER A 97 5.36 14.15 -0.37
CA SER A 97 4.51 14.32 -1.56
C SER A 97 5.24 14.83 -2.81
N GLU A 98 6.57 14.91 -2.78
CA GLU A 98 7.37 15.40 -3.93
C GLU A 98 7.25 14.51 -5.16
N GLY A 99 7.06 13.19 -4.97
CA GLY A 99 7.00 12.22 -6.06
C GLY A 99 5.85 12.38 -7.05
N PHE A 100 4.81 13.17 -6.74
CA PHE A 100 3.67 13.42 -7.64
C PHE A 100 3.28 14.91 -7.73
N ARG A 101 4.05 15.80 -7.10
CA ARG A 101 3.89 17.26 -7.24
C ARG A 101 4.72 17.76 -8.41
N GLY A 102 4.17 18.71 -9.17
CA GLY A 102 4.92 19.45 -10.18
C GLY A 102 4.92 18.88 -11.60
N ILE A 103 4.36 17.68 -11.84
CA ILE A 103 4.21 17.12 -13.20
C ILE A 103 3.05 17.84 -13.92
N HIS A 104 1.84 17.74 -13.37
CA HIS A 104 0.64 18.39 -13.87
C HIS A 104 -0.41 18.47 -12.74
N TRP A 105 -1.23 19.52 -12.70
CA TRP A 105 -2.17 19.73 -11.59
C TRP A 105 -3.18 18.59 -11.41
N THR A 106 -3.65 17.99 -12.52
CA THR A 106 -4.57 16.84 -12.48
C THR A 106 -3.90 15.60 -11.88
N LEU A 107 -2.62 15.37 -12.18
CA LEU A 107 -1.84 14.25 -11.65
C LEU A 107 -1.50 14.44 -10.17
N THR A 108 -1.25 15.70 -9.77
CA THR A 108 -1.08 16.05 -8.36
C THR A 108 -2.38 15.83 -7.58
N LEU A 109 -3.53 16.29 -8.10
CA LEU A 109 -4.83 16.04 -7.48
C LEU A 109 -5.12 14.54 -7.39
N HIS A 110 -4.86 13.79 -8.47
CA HIS A 110 -4.97 12.34 -8.49
C HIS A 110 -4.13 11.70 -7.38
N GLY A 111 -2.85 12.07 -7.23
CA GLY A 111 -1.97 11.53 -6.19
C GLY A 111 -2.49 11.77 -4.77
N TYR A 112 -3.01 12.97 -4.47
CA TYR A 112 -3.62 13.25 -3.18
C TYR A 112 -4.89 12.42 -2.94
N VAL A 113 -5.80 12.39 -3.90
CA VAL A 113 -7.04 11.60 -3.80
C VAL A 113 -6.73 10.11 -3.62
N TRP A 114 -5.76 9.60 -4.39
CA TRP A 114 -5.27 8.22 -4.29
C TRP A 114 -4.80 7.89 -2.88
N HIS A 115 -3.83 8.64 -2.36
CA HIS A 115 -3.23 8.33 -1.07
C HIS A 115 -4.15 8.58 0.12
N LEU A 116 -5.03 9.59 0.04
CA LEU A 116 -6.09 9.77 1.04
C LEU A 116 -7.04 8.58 1.06
N LEU A 117 -7.43 8.05 -0.10
CA LEU A 117 -8.27 6.86 -0.19
C LEU A 117 -7.55 5.63 0.41
N LEU A 118 -6.25 5.46 0.17
CA LEU A 118 -5.47 4.38 0.80
C LEU A 118 -5.51 4.45 2.33
N VAL A 119 -5.34 5.65 2.89
CA VAL A 119 -5.44 5.90 4.33
C VAL A 119 -6.84 5.56 4.84
N CYS A 120 -7.88 6.02 4.15
CA CYS A 120 -9.26 5.70 4.48
C CYS A 120 -9.53 4.18 4.44
N ILE A 121 -9.02 3.46 3.45
CA ILE A 121 -9.13 1.99 3.36
C ILE A 121 -8.50 1.34 4.60
N GLY A 122 -7.25 1.70 4.94
CA GLY A 122 -6.56 1.10 6.08
C GLY A 122 -7.29 1.31 7.40
N ILE A 123 -7.75 2.54 7.66
CA ILE A 123 -8.54 2.88 8.84
C ILE A 123 -9.90 2.17 8.82
N PHE A 124 -10.57 2.12 7.67
CA PHE A 124 -11.85 1.42 7.52
C PHE A 124 -11.73 -0.07 7.85
N VAL A 125 -10.68 -0.75 7.35
CA VAL A 125 -10.45 -2.16 7.67
C VAL A 125 -10.28 -2.39 9.17
N PHE A 126 -9.56 -1.51 9.85
CA PHE A 126 -9.39 -1.55 11.32
C PHE A 126 -10.72 -1.35 12.05
N ILE A 127 -11.49 -0.31 11.71
CA ILE A 127 -12.76 0.02 12.39
C ILE A 127 -13.78 -1.12 12.27
N ILE A 128 -13.84 -1.79 11.11
CA ILE A 128 -14.76 -2.92 10.89
C ILE A 128 -14.24 -4.23 11.53
N GLY A 129 -13.01 -4.25 12.05
CA GLY A 129 -12.48 -5.39 12.81
C GLY A 129 -12.24 -6.63 11.97
N ARG A 130 -11.87 -6.47 10.68
CA ARG A 130 -11.63 -7.60 9.76
C ARG A 130 -10.16 -8.01 9.64
N SER A 131 -9.26 -7.27 10.28
CA SER A 131 -7.84 -7.59 10.42
C SER A 131 -7.59 -8.53 11.62
N ASP A 132 -6.55 -9.35 11.52
CA ASP A 132 -6.02 -10.14 12.63
C ASP A 132 -4.89 -9.35 13.32
N LEU A 133 -5.19 -8.76 14.47
CA LEU A 133 -4.25 -7.92 15.27
C LEU A 133 -3.21 -8.73 16.04
N SER A 134 -3.19 -10.06 15.93
CA SER A 134 -2.13 -10.88 16.53
C SER A 134 -0.81 -10.76 15.75
N TRP A 135 0.31 -11.12 16.39
CA TRP A 135 1.60 -11.22 15.68
C TRP A 135 1.58 -12.30 14.59
N LYS A 136 0.76 -13.35 14.76
CA LYS A 136 0.54 -14.36 13.72
C LYS A 136 -0.21 -13.78 12.53
N GLY A 137 -1.18 -12.88 12.78
CA GLY A 137 -1.88 -12.11 11.75
C GLY A 137 -0.91 -11.25 10.94
N TYR A 138 -0.05 -10.50 11.62
CA TYR A 138 1.01 -9.72 10.98
C TYR A 138 1.97 -10.61 10.16
N ALA A 139 2.47 -11.71 10.72
CA ALA A 139 3.37 -12.62 10.00
C ALA A 139 2.73 -13.20 8.71
N ARG A 140 1.40 -13.30 8.65
CA ARG A 140 0.68 -13.75 7.44
C ARG A 140 0.62 -12.70 6.33
N THR A 141 0.91 -11.43 6.61
CA THR A 141 0.99 -10.37 5.58
C THR A 141 2.35 -10.38 4.88
N LEU A 142 3.41 -10.82 5.56
CA LEU A 142 4.77 -10.84 5.02
C LEU A 142 4.92 -11.64 3.72
N PRO A 143 4.30 -12.81 3.52
CA PRO A 143 4.34 -13.49 2.23
C PRO A 143 3.77 -12.66 1.08
N ILE A 144 2.71 -11.86 1.33
CA ILE A 144 2.13 -10.97 0.33
C ILE A 144 3.14 -9.86 -0.01
N PHE A 145 3.76 -9.27 1.02
CA PHE A 145 4.79 -8.24 0.85
C PHE A 145 5.98 -8.79 0.04
N PHE A 146 6.60 -9.88 0.48
CA PHE A 146 7.77 -10.44 -0.18
C PHE A 146 7.49 -10.94 -1.59
N ALA A 147 6.33 -11.55 -1.85
CA ALA A 147 5.93 -11.90 -3.21
C ALA A 147 5.82 -10.64 -4.11
N SER A 148 5.29 -9.55 -3.57
CA SER A 148 5.23 -8.27 -4.27
C SER A 148 6.62 -7.68 -4.50
N CYS A 149 7.54 -7.76 -3.53
CA CYS A 149 8.93 -7.32 -3.71
C CYS A 149 9.65 -8.13 -4.79
N VAL A 150 9.46 -9.45 -4.84
CA VAL A 150 10.02 -10.30 -5.90
C VAL A 150 9.47 -9.88 -7.27
N LEU A 151 8.15 -9.65 -7.38
CA LEU A 151 7.55 -9.17 -8.62
C LEU A 151 8.07 -7.79 -9.02
N ALA A 152 8.19 -6.85 -8.08
CA ALA A 152 8.76 -5.53 -8.32
C ALA A 152 10.22 -5.62 -8.81
N PHE A 153 11.02 -6.47 -8.19
CA PHE A 153 12.40 -6.72 -8.61
C PHE A 153 12.48 -7.33 -10.01
N LEU A 154 11.61 -8.29 -10.33
CA LEU A 154 11.53 -8.87 -11.68
C LEU A 154 11.10 -7.81 -12.70
N ILE A 155 10.15 -6.94 -12.39
CA ILE A 155 9.77 -5.82 -13.27
C ILE A 155 10.98 -4.90 -13.48
N ASN A 156 11.75 -4.57 -12.44
CA ASN A 156 12.92 -3.71 -12.57
C ASN A 156 14.01 -4.28 -13.48
N ILE A 157 14.16 -5.61 -13.53
CA ILE A 157 15.12 -6.29 -14.41
C ILE A 157 14.58 -6.43 -15.84
N LEU A 158 13.31 -6.78 -15.98
CA LEU A 158 12.72 -7.18 -17.27
C LEU A 158 12.13 -6.00 -18.05
N ALA A 159 11.75 -4.91 -17.37
CA ALA A 159 11.23 -3.73 -18.02
C ALA A 159 12.31 -3.08 -18.92
N PRO A 160 11.93 -2.58 -20.10
CA PRO A 160 12.78 -1.72 -20.92
C PRO A 160 13.38 -0.56 -20.11
N GLY A 161 14.62 -0.19 -20.42
CA GLY A 161 15.30 0.93 -19.75
C GLY A 161 16.16 0.54 -18.55
N HIS A 162 16.52 -0.74 -18.36
CA HIS A 162 17.53 -1.21 -17.38
C HIS A 162 17.35 -0.61 -15.97
N GLY A 163 16.19 -0.83 -15.35
CA GLY A 163 15.90 -0.37 -14.00
C GLY A 163 15.06 0.88 -13.88
N GLN A 164 14.82 1.61 -14.99
CA GLN A 164 14.02 2.84 -15.01
C GLN A 164 12.61 2.70 -14.44
N ALA A 165 12.07 1.48 -14.36
CA ALA A 165 10.80 1.26 -13.68
C ALA A 165 10.86 1.62 -12.18
N ASP A 166 11.95 1.33 -11.48
CA ASP A 166 12.12 1.53 -10.03
C ASP A 166 10.90 1.13 -9.16
N MET A 167 10.27 0.01 -9.51
CA MET A 167 9.18 -0.55 -8.74
C MET A 167 9.65 -0.82 -7.31
N PHE A 168 8.87 -0.35 -6.35
CA PHE A 168 9.18 -0.38 -4.91
C PHE A 168 10.47 0.37 -4.56
N TYR A 169 11.00 1.24 -5.42
CA TYR A 169 12.25 1.96 -5.18
C TYR A 169 13.46 1.05 -4.91
N ILE A 170 13.43 -0.16 -5.47
CA ILE A 170 14.44 -1.22 -5.28
C ILE A 170 15.12 -1.63 -6.61
N SER A 171 15.39 -0.68 -7.50
CA SER A 171 16.19 -0.93 -8.70
C SER A 171 17.55 -1.57 -8.35
N PRO A 172 18.00 -2.64 -9.05
CA PRO A 172 19.34 -3.20 -8.86
C PRO A 172 20.43 -2.39 -9.56
N TYR A 173 20.07 -1.41 -10.40
CA TYR A 173 21.00 -0.74 -11.30
C TYR A 173 21.49 0.62 -10.77
N TYR A 174 20.69 1.29 -9.95
CA TYR A 174 21.04 2.60 -9.40
C TYR A 174 20.53 2.77 -7.96
N PRO A 175 21.12 3.71 -7.19
CA PRO A 175 20.67 4.06 -5.85
C PRO A 175 19.19 4.44 -5.80
N SER A 176 18.48 3.98 -4.76
CA SER A 176 17.06 4.31 -4.54
C SER A 176 16.81 5.82 -4.61
N THR A 177 15.65 6.23 -5.13
CA THR A 177 15.22 7.64 -5.15
C THR A 177 14.69 8.12 -3.79
N GLN A 178 14.55 7.22 -2.82
CA GLN A 178 14.21 7.58 -1.45
C GLN A 178 15.41 8.29 -0.78
N PRO A 179 15.30 9.56 -0.34
CA PRO A 179 16.46 10.39 -0.01
C PRO A 179 17.46 9.77 0.98
N ILE A 180 16.95 9.15 2.06
CA ILE A 180 17.80 8.52 3.08
C ILE A 180 18.49 7.26 2.52
N PHE A 181 17.78 6.46 1.73
CA PHE A 181 18.30 5.21 1.19
C PHE A 181 19.20 5.42 -0.02
N HIS A 182 19.03 6.54 -0.72
CA HIS A 182 19.95 7.02 -1.74
C HIS A 182 21.36 7.17 -1.16
N GLU A 183 21.48 7.97 -0.09
CA GLU A 183 22.76 8.21 0.58
C GLU A 183 23.37 6.91 1.11
N ILE A 184 22.55 6.06 1.73
CA ILE A 184 23.02 4.75 2.21
C ILE A 184 23.56 3.90 1.05
N ALA A 185 22.86 3.85 -0.09
CA ALA A 185 23.29 3.10 -1.26
C ALA A 185 24.62 3.61 -1.84
N LEU A 186 24.89 4.92 -1.77
CA LEU A 186 26.18 5.48 -2.17
C LEU A 186 27.34 5.05 -1.26
N HIS A 187 27.07 4.76 0.03
CA HIS A 187 28.11 4.40 1.01
C HIS A 187 28.35 2.88 1.13
N ILE A 188 27.28 2.07 1.15
CA ILE A 188 27.37 0.62 1.40
C ILE A 188 26.97 -0.23 0.20
N GLY A 189 26.60 0.40 -0.92
CA GLY A 189 26.15 -0.26 -2.15
C GLY A 189 24.63 -0.43 -2.24
N ILE A 190 24.15 -0.61 -3.47
CA ILE A 190 22.72 -0.64 -3.83
C ILE A 190 21.98 -1.81 -3.17
N LEU A 191 22.51 -3.03 -3.28
CA LEU A 191 21.81 -4.23 -2.75
C LEU A 191 21.64 -4.19 -1.22
N PRO A 192 22.67 -3.87 -0.40
CA PRO A 192 22.49 -3.72 1.04
C PRO A 192 21.50 -2.60 1.42
N ALA A 193 21.53 -1.46 0.70
CA ALA A 193 20.61 -0.36 0.94
C ALA A 193 19.15 -0.73 0.61
N ASN A 194 18.91 -1.42 -0.50
CA ASN A 194 17.58 -1.92 -0.88
C ASN A 194 17.07 -2.95 0.15
N PHE A 195 17.94 -3.85 0.63
CA PHE A 195 17.56 -4.77 1.69
C PHE A 195 17.16 -4.03 2.98
N LEU A 196 17.96 -3.04 3.39
CA LEU A 196 17.66 -2.22 4.55
C LEU A 196 16.34 -1.48 4.38
N TYR A 197 16.06 -0.93 3.20
CA TYR A 197 14.79 -0.28 2.86
C TYR A 197 13.59 -1.21 3.06
N LEU A 198 13.65 -2.44 2.54
CA LEU A 198 12.58 -3.43 2.71
C LEU A 198 12.37 -3.83 4.19
N VAL A 199 13.46 -3.90 4.96
CA VAL A 199 13.39 -4.13 6.41
C VAL A 199 12.73 -2.93 7.11
N THR A 200 13.05 -1.70 6.73
CA THR A 200 12.42 -0.50 7.28
C THR A 200 10.92 -0.46 7.00
N ILE A 201 10.46 -0.85 5.80
CA ILE A 201 9.02 -0.97 5.50
C ILE A 201 8.37 -2.00 6.44
N CYS A 202 8.98 -3.18 6.61
CA CYS A 202 8.47 -4.20 7.52
C CYS A 202 8.38 -3.67 8.96
N ILE A 203 9.40 -2.96 9.44
CA ILE A 203 9.38 -2.37 10.79
C ILE A 203 8.27 -1.32 10.90
N GLY A 204 8.13 -0.44 9.91
CA GLY A 204 7.08 0.58 9.88
C GLY A 204 5.68 -0.03 9.93
N ALA A 205 5.43 -1.08 9.14
CA ALA A 205 4.16 -1.80 9.15
C ALA A 205 3.91 -2.49 10.49
N ALA A 206 4.93 -3.11 11.10
CA ALA A 206 4.82 -3.71 12.43
C ALA A 206 4.52 -2.68 13.53
N LEU A 207 5.07 -1.47 13.44
CA LEU A 207 4.79 -0.38 14.37
C LEU A 207 3.33 0.08 14.26
N LEU A 208 2.81 0.26 13.04
CA LEU A 208 1.39 0.56 12.83
C LEU A 208 0.49 -0.56 13.37
N HIS A 209 0.85 -1.81 13.12
CA HIS A 209 0.12 -2.97 13.65
C HIS A 209 0.07 -2.96 15.18
N LEU A 210 1.18 -2.64 15.84
CA LEU A 210 1.25 -2.51 17.30
C LEU A 210 0.37 -1.37 17.82
N ILE A 211 0.33 -0.23 17.11
CA ILE A 211 -0.54 0.90 17.45
C ILE A 211 -2.00 0.45 17.39
N PHE A 212 -2.43 -0.19 16.31
CA PHE A 212 -3.81 -0.70 16.19
C PHE A 212 -4.16 -1.73 17.23
N ARG A 213 -3.25 -2.66 17.53
CA ARG A 213 -3.42 -3.63 18.61
C ARG A 213 -3.63 -2.95 19.96
N ARG A 214 -2.82 -1.95 20.30
CA ARG A 214 -2.96 -1.19 21.56
C ARG A 214 -4.27 -0.40 21.60
N LEU A 215 -4.63 0.27 20.50
CA LEU A 215 -5.89 0.99 20.39
C LEU A 215 -7.09 0.05 20.61
N SER A 216 -7.10 -1.12 19.96
CA SER A 216 -8.16 -2.12 20.15
C SER A 216 -8.27 -2.57 21.61
N HIS A 217 -7.15 -2.89 22.27
CA HIS A 217 -7.17 -3.24 23.70
C HIS A 217 -7.70 -2.10 24.58
N TRP A 218 -7.31 -0.86 24.30
CA TRP A 218 -7.77 0.31 25.07
C TRP A 218 -9.27 0.58 24.90
N PHE A 219 -9.82 0.39 23.69
CA PHE A 219 -11.26 0.48 23.47
C PHE A 219 -12.02 -0.65 24.19
N LEU A 220 -11.46 -1.87 24.21
CA LEU A 220 -12.07 -3.00 24.91
C LEU A 220 -12.05 -2.82 26.43
N SER A 221 -10.96 -2.29 27.01
CA SER A 221 -10.89 -2.06 28.45
C SER A 221 -11.90 -1.01 28.90
N ARG A 222 -12.03 0.12 28.16
CA ARG A 222 -13.03 1.16 28.47
C ARG A 222 -14.47 0.69 28.36
N ALA A 223 -14.76 -0.22 27.43
CA ALA A 223 -16.09 -0.78 27.28
C ALA A 223 -16.47 -1.78 28.38
N ALA A 224 -15.50 -2.32 29.13
CA ALA A 224 -15.71 -3.20 30.26
C ALA A 224 -15.99 -2.43 31.57
N ASP A 225 -15.53 -1.18 31.65
CA ASP A 225 -15.77 -0.27 32.78
C ASP A 225 -17.13 0.46 32.69
N GLU A 226 -17.88 0.30 31.58
CA GLU A 226 -19.22 0.91 31.28
C GLU A 226 -20.37 -0.11 31.17
#